data_AF-A0A974PVR0-F1
#
_entry.id   AF-A0A974PVR0-F1
#
_cell.length_a   1.000
_cell.length_b   1.000
_cell.length_c   1.000
_cell.angle_alpha   90.00
_cell.angle_beta   90.00
_cell.angle_gamma   90.00
#
_symmetry.space_group_name_H-M   'P 1'
#
loop_
_entity.id
_entity.type
_entity.pdbx_description
1 polymer ?
#
loop_
_entity_poly.entity_id
_entity_poly.type
_entity_poly.pdbx_seq_one_letter_code
_entity_poly.pdbx_strand_id
1 'polypeptide(L)'
;MGPQDLERIAYTVECFLNALRLHDGRDRTAVEEPLVKWLARDAGKDGYVVYNLGAIYCHGAGGRVKKSFTLSGTREGKTIWCDGRKISLLETPAYEKGGKLVMLGTAGLIMTMPGTGAAAASPQKRERSSNNNNNNNNNNNNNNNG
;
A
#
# COMPACT_ATOMS: atom_id res chain seq x y z
N MET A 1 -5.50 5.95 17.89
CA MET A 1 -4.84 4.71 17.45
C MET A 1 -4.57 3.88 18.68
N GLY A 2 -5.04 2.64 18.73
CA GLY A 2 -4.86 1.75 19.88
C GLY A 2 -3.54 0.96 19.80
N PRO A 3 -3.12 0.29 20.89
CA PRO A 3 -1.93 -0.57 20.90
C PRO A 3 -1.97 -1.66 19.81
N GLN A 4 -3.13 -2.29 19.60
CA GLN A 4 -3.33 -3.32 18.58
C GLN A 4 -3.14 -2.80 17.15
N ASP A 5 -3.51 -1.54 16.88
CA ASP A 5 -3.27 -0.93 15.57
C ASP A 5 -1.77 -0.73 15.33
N LEU A 6 -1.05 -0.33 16.39
CA LEU A 6 0.39 -0.07 16.30
C LEU A 6 1.17 -1.36 16.07
N GLU A 7 0.78 -2.44 16.75
CA GLU A 7 1.34 -3.79 16.53
C GLU A 7 1.12 -4.25 15.08
N ARG A 8 -0.08 -4.06 14.52
CA ARG A 8 -0.37 -4.40 13.12
C ARG A 8 0.48 -3.59 12.13
N ILE A 9 0.66 -2.30 12.39
CA ILE A 9 1.54 -1.46 11.56
C ILE A 9 2.99 -1.93 11.68
N ALA A 10 3.48 -2.20 12.90
CA ALA A 10 4.84 -2.69 13.12
C ALA A 10 5.08 -4.00 12.37
N TYR A 11 4.16 -4.96 12.50
CA TYR A 11 4.21 -6.22 11.75
C TYR A 11 4.21 -5.98 10.22
N THR A 12 3.38 -5.07 9.72
CA THR A 12 3.36 -4.75 8.29
C THR A 12 4.66 -4.10 7.82
N VAL A 13 5.25 -3.22 8.62
CA VAL A 13 6.57 -2.62 8.33
C VAL A 13 7.65 -3.69 8.31
N GLU A 14 7.62 -4.65 9.25
CA GLU A 14 8.53 -5.77 9.28
C GLU A 14 8.43 -6.61 8.00
N CYS A 15 7.21 -6.97 7.58
CA CYS A 15 6.97 -7.67 6.31
C CYS A 15 7.45 -6.86 5.11
N PHE A 16 7.27 -5.54 5.11
CA PHE A 16 7.74 -4.65 4.05
C PHE A 16 9.27 -4.68 3.97
N LEU A 17 9.99 -4.51 5.08
CA LEU A 17 11.46 -4.55 5.11
C LEU A 17 12.01 -5.93 4.73
N ASN A 18 11.34 -7.01 5.15
CA ASN A 18 11.65 -8.37 4.74
C ASN A 18 11.47 -8.55 3.21
N ALA A 19 10.43 -7.93 2.62
CA ALA A 19 10.22 -7.94 1.17
C ALA A 19 11.29 -7.16 0.40
N LEU A 20 11.99 -6.22 1.05
CA LEU A 20 13.18 -5.56 0.50
C LEU A 20 14.45 -6.40 0.65
N ARG A 21 14.37 -7.58 1.31
CA ARG A 21 15.54 -8.38 1.73
C ARG A 21 16.52 -7.58 2.58
N LEU A 22 16.03 -6.60 3.34
CA LEU A 22 16.85 -5.86 4.28
C LEU A 22 17.06 -6.72 5.51
N HIS A 23 18.25 -7.29 5.65
CA HIS A 23 18.61 -8.12 6.80
C HIS A 23 18.69 -7.29 8.09
N ASP A 24 18.55 -7.99 9.21
CA ASP A 24 18.72 -7.37 10.53
C ASP A 24 20.12 -6.78 10.66
N GLY A 25 20.16 -5.51 11.07
CA GLY A 25 21.39 -4.74 11.10
C GLY A 25 21.09 -3.26 11.27
N ARG A 26 22.15 -2.46 11.31
CA ARG A 26 22.07 -1.03 11.61
C ARG A 26 21.13 -0.28 10.66
N ASP A 27 21.18 -0.61 9.37
CA ASP A 27 20.37 0.06 8.35
C ASP A 27 18.87 -0.24 8.54
N ARG A 28 18.51 -1.49 8.87
CA ARG A 28 17.13 -1.88 9.19
C ARG A 28 16.63 -1.19 10.45
N THR A 29 17.38 -1.28 11.54
CA THR A 29 17.01 -0.65 12.82
C THR A 29 16.85 0.86 12.68
N ALA A 30 17.68 1.51 11.85
CA ALA A 30 17.62 2.94 11.64
C ALA A 30 16.35 3.42 10.90
N VAL A 31 15.70 2.55 10.12
CA VAL A 31 14.50 2.92 9.34
C VAL A 31 13.20 2.36 9.92
N GLU A 32 13.25 1.24 10.63
CA GLU A 32 12.05 0.54 11.12
C GLU A 32 11.18 1.41 12.02
N GLU A 33 11.71 1.93 13.13
CA GLU A 33 10.95 2.80 14.03
C GLU A 33 10.42 4.07 13.33
N PRO A 34 11.22 4.80 12.52
CA PRO A 34 10.71 5.92 11.74
C PRO A 34 9.55 5.56 10.80
N LEU A 35 9.57 4.39 10.16
CA LEU A 35 8.51 3.97 9.25
C LEU A 35 7.23 3.60 10.01
N VAL A 36 7.35 2.91 11.14
CA VAL A 36 6.20 2.63 12.02
C VAL A 36 5.59 3.94 12.49
N LYS A 37 6.41 4.88 12.99
CA LYS A 37 5.93 6.21 13.40
C LYS A 37 5.29 6.99 12.26
N TRP A 38 5.83 6.90 11.05
CA TRP A 38 5.26 7.53 9.87
C TRP A 38 3.86 7.01 9.56
N LEU A 39 3.72 5.69 9.42
CA LEU A 39 2.47 5.04 9.04
C LEU A 39 1.43 5.09 10.17
N ALA A 40 1.86 5.13 11.43
CA ALA A 40 0.99 5.34 12.58
C ALA A 40 0.44 6.77 12.66
N ARG A 41 1.24 7.79 12.32
CA ARG A 41 0.82 9.20 12.36
C ARG A 41 -0.33 9.50 11.41
N ASP A 42 -0.30 8.89 10.23
CA ASP A 42 -1.27 9.11 9.15
C ASP A 42 -2.18 7.89 8.92
N ALA A 43 -2.38 7.04 9.93
CA ALA A 43 -3.28 5.89 9.85
C ALA A 43 -4.70 6.34 9.46
N GLY A 44 -5.06 6.18 8.17
CA GLY A 44 -6.33 6.63 7.59
C GLY A 44 -6.31 7.98 6.84
N LYS A 45 -5.14 8.60 6.62
CA LYS A 45 -4.97 9.89 5.90
C LYS A 45 -4.13 9.78 4.62
N ASP A 46 -4.26 8.67 3.91
CA ASP A 46 -3.56 8.39 2.64
C ASP A 46 -2.03 8.47 2.72
N GLY A 47 -1.44 8.35 3.91
CA GLY A 47 -0.01 8.25 4.10
C GLY A 47 0.49 6.85 3.71
N TYR A 48 1.55 6.79 2.92
CA TYR A 48 2.14 5.53 2.48
C TYR A 48 3.65 5.66 2.27
N VAL A 49 4.32 4.54 2.09
CA VAL A 49 5.75 4.48 1.78
C VAL A 49 5.95 3.70 0.49
N VAL A 50 6.95 4.09 -0.29
CA VAL A 50 7.36 3.40 -1.51
C VAL A 50 8.86 3.15 -1.45
N TYR A 51 9.27 1.90 -1.63
CA TYR A 51 10.65 1.58 -1.96
C TYR A 51 10.84 1.66 -3.47
N ASN A 52 11.85 2.41 -3.90
CA ASN A 52 12.31 2.43 -5.29
C ASN A 52 13.81 2.72 -5.36
N LEU A 53 14.54 2.04 -6.24
CA LEU A 53 15.95 2.29 -6.55
C LEU A 53 16.86 2.44 -5.30
N GLY A 54 16.70 1.57 -4.31
CA GLY A 54 17.54 1.60 -3.10
C GLY A 54 17.15 2.67 -2.07
N ALA A 55 16.02 3.35 -2.23
CA ALA A 55 15.52 4.31 -1.26
C ALA A 55 14.06 4.05 -0.88
N ILE A 56 13.71 4.35 0.38
CA ILE A 56 12.33 4.36 0.86
C ILE A 56 11.86 5.82 0.91
N TYR A 57 10.77 6.11 0.22
CA TYR A 57 10.12 7.41 0.17
C TYR A 57 8.84 7.38 1.00
N CYS A 58 8.71 8.32 1.93
CA CYS A 58 7.52 8.50 2.75
C CYS A 58 6.65 9.58 2.12
N HIS A 59 5.46 9.20 1.65
CA HIS A 59 4.49 10.09 1.04
C HIS A 59 3.40 10.45 2.05
N GLY A 60 3.09 11.75 2.12
CA GLY A 60 1.92 12.22 2.85
C GLY A 60 0.70 12.36 1.94
N ALA A 61 -0.40 12.86 2.50
CA ALA A 61 -1.60 13.20 1.75
C ALA A 61 -1.28 14.04 0.48
N GLY A 62 -1.86 13.66 -0.64
CA GLY A 62 -1.60 14.27 -1.96
C GLY A 62 -0.33 13.78 -2.67
N GLY A 63 0.28 12.69 -2.19
CA GLY A 63 1.35 11.98 -2.90
C GLY A 63 2.73 12.62 -2.84
N ARG A 64 2.89 13.70 -2.08
CA ARG A 64 4.18 14.40 -1.96
C ARG A 64 5.12 13.65 -1.02
N VAL A 65 6.36 13.46 -1.45
CA VAL A 65 7.43 12.94 -0.59
C VAL A 65 7.70 13.94 0.52
N LYS A 66 7.72 13.46 1.76
CA LYS A 66 7.97 14.25 2.97
C LYS A 66 9.26 13.84 3.67
N LYS A 67 9.67 12.58 3.49
CA LYS A 67 10.90 12.03 4.05
C LYS A 67 11.41 10.93 3.13
N SER A 68 12.72 10.72 3.10
CA SER A 68 13.34 9.62 2.38
C SER A 68 14.48 9.01 3.17
N PHE A 69 14.74 7.72 2.94
CA PHE A 69 15.83 6.97 3.54
C PHE A 69 16.57 6.23 2.43
N THR A 70 17.86 6.46 2.29
CA THR A 70 18.71 5.68 1.38
C THR A 70 19.17 4.43 2.10
N LEU A 71 19.05 3.27 1.44
CA LEU A 71 19.48 1.99 2.00
C LEU A 71 20.78 1.54 1.33
N SER A 72 21.74 1.09 2.14
CA SER A 72 23.00 0.55 1.65
C SER A 72 22.84 -0.94 1.37
N GLY A 73 22.95 -1.36 0.10
CA GLY A 73 23.03 -2.79 -0.24
C GLY A 73 21.73 -3.45 -0.72
N THR A 74 20.60 -2.75 -0.75
CA THR A 74 19.35 -3.29 -1.30
C THR A 74 19.34 -3.24 -2.82
N ARG A 75 19.31 -4.40 -3.48
CA ARG A 75 19.30 -4.55 -4.96
C ARG A 75 17.95 -5.00 -5.52
N GLU A 76 16.88 -4.83 -4.76
CA GLU A 76 15.54 -5.20 -5.22
C GLU A 76 15.16 -4.26 -6.38
N GLY A 77 15.12 -4.78 -7.60
CA GLY A 77 14.77 -3.99 -8.80
C GLY A 77 13.27 -3.70 -8.94
N LYS A 78 12.49 -3.98 -7.90
CA LYS A 78 11.03 -3.84 -7.89
C LYS A 78 10.64 -2.66 -7.02
N THR A 79 9.62 -1.93 -7.48
CA THR A 79 9.01 -0.87 -6.68
C THR A 79 7.94 -1.49 -5.77
N ILE A 80 8.06 -1.29 -4.46
CA ILE A 80 7.16 -1.88 -3.47
C ILE A 80 6.48 -0.74 -2.70
N TRP A 81 5.17 -0.84 -2.52
CA TRP A 81 4.33 0.12 -1.81
C TRP A 81 3.79 -0.49 -0.52
N CYS A 82 3.63 0.34 0.51
CA CYS A 82 3.01 -0.03 1.79
C CYS A 82 2.28 1.16 2.44
N ASP A 83 1.05 0.96 2.92
CA ASP A 83 0.26 1.97 3.69
C ASP A 83 0.16 1.63 5.18
N GLY A 84 0.96 0.67 5.67
CA GLY A 84 0.89 0.15 7.03
C GLY A 84 -0.25 -0.84 7.27
N ARG A 85 -1.08 -1.14 6.25
CA ARG A 85 -2.12 -2.17 6.29
C ARG A 85 -1.92 -3.23 5.23
N LYS A 86 -1.40 -2.84 4.07
CA LYS A 86 -1.19 -3.67 2.89
C LYS A 86 0.18 -3.40 2.30
N ILE A 87 0.74 -4.43 1.68
CA ILE A 87 1.96 -4.34 0.89
C ILE A 87 1.61 -4.74 -0.54
N SER A 88 2.15 -4.06 -1.53
CA SER A 88 1.89 -4.38 -2.94
C SER A 88 3.07 -4.03 -3.82
N LEU A 89 3.19 -4.75 -4.94
CA LEU A 89 4.14 -4.44 -5.99
C LEU A 89 3.57 -3.37 -6.91
N LEU A 90 4.39 -2.40 -7.28
CA LEU A 90 4.07 -1.40 -8.27
C LEU A 90 4.76 -1.70 -9.60
N GLU A 91 4.16 -1.24 -10.69
CA GLU A 91 4.80 -1.19 -12.00
C GLU A 91 5.89 -0.11 -11.97
N THR A 92 7.14 -0.56 -11.91
CA THR A 92 8.32 0.30 -11.75
C THR A 92 8.40 1.41 -12.80
N PRO A 93 8.23 1.14 -14.11
CA PRO A 93 8.26 2.19 -15.13
C PRO A 93 7.22 3.31 -14.93
N ALA A 94 5.97 3.01 -14.57
CA ALA A 94 4.96 4.04 -14.30
C ALA A 94 5.29 4.88 -13.06
N TYR A 95 5.86 4.25 -12.03
CA TYR A 95 6.29 4.98 -10.85
C TYR A 95 7.48 5.89 -11.14
N GLU A 96 8.50 5.41 -11.87
CA GLU A 96 9.69 6.20 -12.21
C GLU A 96 9.38 7.36 -13.17
N LYS A 97 8.52 7.14 -14.17
CA LYS A 97 8.22 8.15 -15.20
C LYS A 97 7.31 9.28 -14.69
N GLY A 98 6.46 9.01 -13.70
CA GLY A 98 5.43 9.97 -13.31
C GLY A 98 4.86 9.81 -11.90
N GLY A 99 5.49 9.03 -11.03
CA GLY A 99 5.03 8.80 -9.66
C GLY A 99 3.68 8.08 -9.57
N LYS A 100 3.28 7.36 -10.62
CA LYS A 100 1.97 6.68 -10.67
C LYS A 100 2.03 5.37 -9.88
N LEU A 101 1.02 5.15 -9.04
CA LEU A 101 0.88 3.92 -8.26
C LEU A 101 0.02 2.92 -9.06
N VAL A 102 0.67 2.07 -9.85
CA VAL A 102 0.01 1.01 -10.63
C VAL A 102 0.33 -0.34 -9.99
N MET A 103 -0.66 -0.95 -9.34
CA MET A 103 -0.45 -2.23 -8.63
C MET A 103 -0.33 -3.39 -9.61
N LEU A 104 0.70 -4.23 -9.45
CA LEU A 104 0.89 -5.45 -10.22
C LEU A 104 0.09 -6.60 -9.60
N GLY A 105 -0.87 -7.16 -10.35
CA GLY A 105 -1.61 -8.38 -9.98
C GLY A 105 -3.05 -8.19 -9.49
N THR A 106 -3.46 -6.97 -9.13
CA THR A 106 -4.88 -6.61 -8.99
C THR A 106 -5.30 -5.90 -10.27
N ALA A 107 -6.03 -6.60 -11.14
CA ALA A 107 -6.44 -6.09 -12.44
C ALA A 107 -6.95 -4.62 -12.37
N GLY A 108 -6.13 -3.69 -12.86
CA GLY A 108 -6.56 -2.37 -13.32
C GLY A 108 -6.95 -1.30 -12.30
N LEU A 109 -6.69 -1.44 -10.99
CA LEU A 109 -6.91 -0.32 -10.06
C LEU A 109 -5.72 0.64 -10.09
N ILE A 110 -5.74 1.57 -11.06
CA ILE A 110 -4.97 2.80 -10.98
C ILE A 110 -5.51 3.58 -9.77
N MET A 111 -4.79 3.59 -8.65
CA MET A 111 -5.10 4.54 -7.57
C MET A 111 -4.68 5.93 -8.05
N THR A 112 -5.63 6.65 -8.65
CA THR A 112 -5.46 8.08 -8.93
C THR A 112 -5.31 8.81 -7.61
N MET A 113 -4.17 9.46 -7.43
CA MET A 113 -3.86 10.24 -6.23
C MET A 113 -4.93 11.32 -6.00
N PRO A 114 -5.40 11.53 -4.76
CA PRO A 114 -6.21 12.70 -4.44
C PRO A 114 -5.38 13.97 -4.65
N GLY A 115 -5.71 14.78 -5.66
CA GLY A 115 -5.11 16.09 -5.90
C GLY A 115 -4.14 16.20 -7.08
N THR A 116 -3.93 15.14 -7.87
CA THR A 116 -3.40 15.29 -9.24
C THR A 116 -4.56 15.10 -10.22
N GLY A 117 -4.78 16.10 -11.08
CA GLY A 117 -5.85 16.05 -12.08
C GLY A 117 -5.75 14.79 -12.92
N ALA A 118 -6.81 13.99 -12.91
CA ALA A 118 -6.92 12.78 -13.71
C ALA A 118 -6.86 13.14 -15.20
N ALA A 119 -5.73 12.86 -15.85
CA ALA A 119 -5.71 12.78 -17.30
C ALA A 119 -6.44 11.48 -17.70
N ALA A 120 -7.65 11.68 -18.22
CA ALA A 120 -8.62 10.74 -18.72
C ALA A 120 -8.06 9.38 -19.21
N ALA A 121 -8.43 8.30 -18.52
CA ALA A 121 -8.62 7.02 -19.17
C ALA A 121 -10.08 6.99 -19.67
N SER A 122 -10.25 7.06 -20.99
CA SER A 122 -11.55 7.02 -21.64
C SER A 122 -12.31 5.73 -21.27
N PRO A 123 -13.60 5.80 -20.89
CA PRO A 123 -14.40 4.62 -20.60
C PRO A 123 -14.72 3.91 -21.91
N GLN A 124 -14.28 2.65 -22.02
CA GLN A 124 -14.73 1.77 -23.09
C GLN A 124 -16.20 1.42 -22.82
N LYS A 125 -17.08 2.10 -23.56
CA LYS A 125 -18.52 1.89 -23.64
C LYS A 125 -18.80 0.40 -23.87
N ARG A 126 -19.32 -0.30 -22.84
CA ARG A 126 -20.06 -1.54 -23.01
C ARG A 126 -21.45 -1.36 -22.43
N GLU A 127 -22.38 -1.84 -23.22
CA GLU A 127 -23.79 -1.58 -23.18
C GLU A 127 -24.49 -2.15 -21.95
N ARG A 128 -25.66 -1.57 -21.71
CA ARG A 128 -26.68 -1.94 -20.73
C ARG A 128 -26.87 -3.47 -20.62
N SER A 129 -26.78 -3.99 -19.39
CA SER A 129 -27.72 -4.98 -18.92
C SER A 129 -27.84 -4.88 -17.40
N SER A 130 -29.02 -4.45 -16.95
CA SER A 130 -29.44 -4.49 -15.55
C SER A 130 -29.60 -5.94 -15.12
N ASN A 131 -28.87 -6.38 -14.09
CA ASN A 131 -29.35 -7.48 -13.25
C ASN A 131 -28.85 -7.28 -11.82
N ASN A 132 -29.82 -7.01 -10.96
CA ASN A 132 -29.71 -6.81 -9.53
C ASN A 132 -29.56 -8.19 -8.86
N ASN A 133 -28.42 -8.50 -8.24
CA ASN A 133 -28.25 -9.75 -7.48
C ASN A 133 -27.85 -9.43 -6.04
N ASN A 134 -28.87 -9.19 -5.22
CA ASN A 134 -28.80 -9.09 -3.77
C ASN A 134 -28.79 -10.51 -3.17
N ASN A 135 -27.61 -11.04 -2.88
CA ASN A 135 -27.47 -12.33 -2.20
C ASN A 135 -27.18 -12.12 -0.70
N ASN A 136 -28.25 -11.94 0.06
CA ASN A 136 -28.28 -11.94 1.52
C ASN A 136 -28.46 -13.39 2.01
N ASN A 137 -27.35 -14.10 2.28
CA ASN A 137 -27.40 -15.45 2.83
C ASN A 137 -27.31 -15.42 4.36
N ASN A 138 -28.47 -15.29 4.98
CA ASN A 138 -28.70 -15.45 6.42
C ASN A 138 -28.95 -16.94 6.73
N ASN A 139 -27.91 -17.69 7.07
CA ASN A 139 -28.03 -19.07 7.51
C ASN A 139 -28.16 -19.14 9.04
N ASN A 140 -29.39 -18.94 9.52
CA ASN A 140 -29.79 -19.20 10.90
C ASN A 140 -30.07 -20.71 11.07
N ASN A 141 -29.03 -21.48 11.41
CA ASN A 141 -29.17 -22.89 11.73
C ASN A 141 -29.63 -23.05 13.20
N ASN A 142 -30.94 -23.01 13.37
CA ASN A 142 -31.63 -23.46 14.58
C ASN A 142 -31.72 -24.99 14.57
N ASN A 143 -30.92 -25.66 15.39
CA ASN A 143 -31.27 -26.99 15.89
C ASN A 143 -30.51 -27.32 17.18
N ASN A 144 -31.20 -27.32 18.32
CA ASN A 144 -31.11 -28.45 19.22
C ASN A 144 -32.44 -28.66 19.96
N ASN A 145 -32.98 -29.87 19.81
CA ASN A 145 -34.26 -30.37 20.28
C ASN A 145 -33.97 -31.50 21.28
N GLY A 146 -34.62 -31.46 22.45
CA GLY A 146 -34.68 -32.58 23.42
C GLY A 146 -33.92 -32.34 24.71
#